data_AF-A0A0B7KH44-F1
#
_entry.id   AF-A0A0B7KH44-F1
#
_cell.length_a   1.000
_cell.length_b   1.000
_cell.length_c   1.000
_cell.angle_alpha   90.00
_cell.angle_beta   90.00
_cell.angle_gamma   90.00
#
_symmetry.space_group_name_H-M   'P 1'
#
loop_
_entity.id
_entity.type
_entity.pdbx_description
1 polymer ?
#
loop_
_entity_poly.entity_id
_entity_poly.type
_entity_poly.pdbx_seq_one_letter_code
_entity_poly.pdbx_strand_id
1 'polypeptide(L)'
;MPEWLSSRRWSLRTRSEKRSRTPVEEKTGDITTTPAPAKVQPEIQIPDTQAAVLLHAPKQPYQLTSDHPVPELLHENEILVRTRAIGLNPIDWKSPDFNFGIPVLPFLSGRELAGDVVRANSKAGFDVGDRVVAISTDYRDQRKGAYQEYVVAPDYNVVRLPSHISYEEGSTVGVAFVAAALGLGVSMGVDFSQVVGGPDLFTLLRDIDESRIPADVRTESLAGIRNKERPKKGDWLAVWGGSSTSAHLTIQLAKLAGLRVVVMVDKAKHGLRISNHQSIRPDLLVDSHDPERAISIIKANTKGNLRFGLDTRGKETAEYLLRAISPESPLTKPGVDEDNLPTPPGTPSVDGHRSHLIGMSGLPKTAPGQEVLLHNVPIKLFHDVPEVGSALTSWLGRLLGEGIITLPDVLDVERGFENINSGLDRMRRGEISGGKLVVKV
;
A
#
# COMPACT_ATOMS: atom_id res chain seq x y z
N MET A 1 33.33 12.34 -45.39
CA MET A 1 32.96 13.62 -46.02
C MET A 1 31.44 13.65 -46.15
N PRO A 2 30.71 14.62 -45.57
CA PRO A 2 31.13 15.66 -44.61
C PRO A 2 30.67 15.30 -43.16
N GLU A 3 31.49 15.47 -42.12
CA GLU A 3 31.71 16.70 -41.30
C GLU A 3 30.40 17.11 -40.57
N TRP A 4 30.30 17.35 -39.26
CA TRP A 4 31.04 18.31 -38.44
C TRP A 4 30.97 17.92 -36.94
N LEU A 5 32.12 17.68 -36.31
CA LEU A 5 32.34 17.79 -34.86
C LEU A 5 33.02 19.14 -34.63
N SER A 6 32.40 20.07 -33.88
CA SER A 6 33.13 21.22 -33.36
C SER A 6 32.70 21.52 -31.92
N SER A 7 33.58 21.13 -31.00
CA SER A 7 33.64 21.59 -29.62
C SER A 7 33.97 23.09 -29.59
N ARG A 8 33.17 23.90 -28.88
CA ARG A 8 33.55 25.28 -28.52
C ARG A 8 33.77 25.39 -27.02
N ARG A 9 35.05 25.58 -26.68
CA ARG A 9 35.55 26.07 -25.39
C ARG A 9 35.00 27.47 -25.14
N TRP A 10 34.53 27.74 -23.93
CA TRP A 10 34.33 29.10 -23.43
C TRP A 10 35.37 29.40 -22.37
N SER A 11 36.26 30.35 -22.68
CA SER A 11 37.28 30.88 -21.79
C SER A 11 36.72 32.01 -20.94
N LEU A 12 36.91 31.92 -19.64
CA LEU A 12 36.77 33.01 -18.68
C LEU A 12 37.74 34.15 -19.04
N ARG A 13 37.22 35.36 -19.26
CA ARG A 13 38.01 36.59 -19.25
C ARG A 13 37.51 37.51 -18.15
N THR A 14 38.36 37.64 -17.14
CA THR A 14 38.30 38.64 -16.08
C THR A 14 38.56 40.03 -16.67
N ARG A 15 37.70 41.00 -16.35
CA ARG A 15 38.00 42.43 -16.52
C ARG A 15 37.88 43.10 -15.15
N SER A 16 39.02 43.55 -14.67
CA SER A 16 39.22 44.36 -13.48
C SER A 16 38.97 45.82 -13.85
N GLU A 17 37.96 46.44 -13.24
CA GLU A 17 37.86 47.90 -13.19
C GLU A 17 37.77 48.34 -11.72
N LYS A 18 38.83 49.01 -11.28
CA LYS A 18 38.89 49.73 -10.00
C LYS A 18 37.99 50.96 -10.09
N ARG A 19 36.98 51.05 -9.23
CA ARG A 19 36.39 52.33 -8.82
C ARG A 19 36.33 52.44 -7.30
N SER A 20 36.67 53.65 -6.87
CA SER A 20 36.93 54.13 -5.51
C SER A 20 35.78 53.89 -4.54
N ARG A 21 36.12 53.45 -3.32
CA ARG A 21 35.22 53.38 -2.16
C ARG A 21 35.10 54.75 -1.52
N THR A 22 33.88 55.27 -1.45
CA THR A 22 33.44 56.23 -0.42
C THR A 22 32.47 55.48 0.50
N PRO A 23 32.58 55.59 1.84
CA PRO A 23 31.65 54.91 2.73
C PRO A 23 30.33 55.67 2.77
N VAL A 24 29.24 55.03 2.38
CA VAL A 24 27.87 55.49 2.66
C VAL A 24 27.33 54.59 3.77
N GLU A 25 26.89 55.21 4.86
CA GLU A 25 26.25 54.55 6.00
C GLU A 25 25.01 53.76 5.54
N GLU A 26 25.05 52.44 5.71
CA GLU A 26 23.88 51.57 5.55
C GLU A 26 22.96 51.75 6.75
N LYS A 27 21.86 52.48 6.55
CA LYS A 27 20.70 52.42 7.44
C LYS A 27 20.11 51.03 7.35
N THR A 28 20.11 50.30 8.47
CA THR A 28 19.34 49.07 8.66
C THR A 28 17.84 49.38 8.56
N GLY A 29 17.30 49.27 7.36
CA GLY A 29 15.86 49.25 7.11
C GLY A 29 15.32 47.86 7.42
N ASP A 30 14.45 47.79 8.41
CA ASP A 30 13.73 46.58 8.80
C ASP A 30 12.79 46.18 7.65
N ILE A 31 13.20 45.20 6.83
CA ILE A 31 12.35 44.64 5.78
C ILE A 31 11.37 43.68 6.47
N THR A 32 10.27 44.23 6.94
CA THR A 32 9.08 43.46 7.27
C THR A 32 8.56 42.84 5.97
N THR A 33 8.88 41.56 5.75
CA THR A 33 8.25 40.75 4.71
C THR A 33 6.77 40.65 5.04
N THR A 34 5.94 41.37 4.29
CA THR A 34 4.49 41.25 4.35
C THR A 34 4.12 39.82 3.94
N PRO A 35 3.31 39.07 4.72
CA PRO A 35 2.84 37.76 4.30
C PRO A 35 2.07 37.91 2.98
N ALA A 36 2.28 36.98 2.04
CA ALA A 36 1.46 36.91 0.84
C ALA A 36 -0.02 36.89 1.24
N PRO A 37 -0.91 37.60 0.51
CA PRO A 37 -2.33 37.62 0.84
C PRO A 37 -2.86 36.18 0.88
N ALA A 38 -3.54 35.84 1.98
CA ALA A 38 -4.19 34.54 2.14
C ALA A 38 -5.11 34.32 0.92
N LYS A 39 -4.95 33.18 0.23
CA LYS A 39 -5.86 32.81 -0.85
C LYS A 39 -7.27 32.77 -0.27
N VAL A 40 -8.18 33.59 -0.79
CA VAL A 40 -9.61 33.52 -0.45
C VAL A 40 -10.12 32.21 -1.02
N GLN A 41 -10.26 31.19 -0.18
CA GLN A 41 -10.80 29.89 -0.57
C GLN A 41 -12.30 30.02 -0.82
N PRO A 42 -12.86 29.38 -1.86
CA PRO A 42 -14.29 29.44 -2.13
C PRO A 42 -15.08 28.86 -0.93
N GLU A 43 -16.09 29.59 -0.47
CA GLU A 43 -16.91 29.20 0.68
C GLU A 43 -17.91 28.11 0.23
N ILE A 44 -17.55 26.84 0.46
CA ILE A 44 -18.43 25.71 0.21
C ILE A 44 -19.37 25.57 1.41
N GLN A 45 -20.68 25.70 1.17
CA GLN A 45 -21.68 25.46 2.20
C GLN A 45 -21.70 23.96 2.56
N ILE A 46 -21.34 23.66 3.81
CA ILE A 46 -21.33 22.30 4.37
C ILE A 46 -22.61 22.17 5.24
N PRO A 47 -23.45 21.14 5.04
CA PRO A 47 -24.65 20.94 5.84
C PRO A 47 -24.33 20.49 7.27
N ASP A 48 -25.29 20.61 8.18
CA ASP A 48 -25.15 20.11 9.56
C ASP A 48 -25.24 18.57 9.62
N THR A 49 -26.02 17.97 8.70
CA THR A 49 -26.23 16.53 8.59
C THR A 49 -25.93 16.02 7.18
N GLN A 50 -25.73 14.71 7.08
CA GLN A 50 -25.33 13.98 5.88
C GLN A 50 -25.92 12.56 5.85
N ALA A 51 -25.89 11.95 4.68
CA ALA A 51 -26.08 10.53 4.51
C ALA A 51 -24.84 9.73 4.98
N ALA A 52 -25.09 8.63 5.68
CA ALA A 52 -24.06 7.68 6.12
C ALA A 52 -24.62 6.25 6.16
N VAL A 53 -23.74 5.26 6.04
CA VAL A 53 -24.10 3.84 6.02
C VAL A 53 -23.46 3.13 7.21
N LEU A 54 -24.29 2.71 8.16
CA LEU A 54 -23.92 2.27 9.50
C LEU A 54 -24.22 0.79 9.72
N LEU A 55 -23.33 0.08 10.41
CA LEU A 55 -23.58 -1.27 10.89
C LEU A 55 -24.08 -1.23 12.34
N HIS A 56 -25.30 -1.69 12.59
CA HIS A 56 -25.90 -1.65 13.93
C HIS A 56 -25.61 -2.89 14.78
N ALA A 57 -25.32 -4.04 14.16
CA ALA A 57 -24.85 -5.23 14.84
C ALA A 57 -24.03 -6.12 13.90
N PRO A 58 -23.15 -6.99 14.42
CA PRO A 58 -22.45 -7.99 13.61
C PRO A 58 -23.45 -8.90 12.89
N LYS A 59 -23.07 -9.42 11.72
CA LYS A 59 -23.91 -10.28 10.85
C LYS A 59 -25.22 -9.64 10.40
N GLN A 60 -25.30 -8.31 10.38
CA GLN A 60 -26.40 -7.55 9.76
C GLN A 60 -25.88 -6.78 8.54
N PRO A 61 -26.76 -6.47 7.56
CA PRO A 61 -26.42 -5.52 6.52
C PRO A 61 -26.21 -4.13 7.12
N TYR A 62 -25.44 -3.30 6.42
CA TYR A 62 -25.35 -1.89 6.76
C TYR A 62 -26.68 -1.18 6.48
N GLN A 63 -26.99 -0.13 7.22
CA GLN A 63 -28.22 0.66 7.10
C GLN A 63 -27.88 2.09 6.73
N LEU A 64 -28.54 2.61 5.69
CA LEU A 64 -28.45 4.00 5.29
C LEU A 64 -29.25 4.88 6.25
N THR A 65 -28.63 5.94 6.75
CA THR A 65 -29.31 7.07 7.39
C THR A 65 -29.06 8.36 6.63
N SER A 66 -29.91 9.37 6.82
CA SER A 66 -29.85 10.67 6.11
C SER A 66 -29.63 11.87 7.03
N ASP A 67 -29.59 11.64 8.34
CA ASP A 67 -29.49 12.65 9.40
C ASP A 67 -28.23 12.48 10.27
N HIS A 68 -27.20 11.80 9.76
CA HIS A 68 -25.93 11.65 10.48
C HIS A 68 -25.20 13.00 10.54
N PRO A 69 -24.63 13.43 11.68
CA PRO A 69 -23.91 14.71 11.74
C PRO A 69 -22.69 14.72 10.80
N VAL A 70 -22.41 15.87 10.19
CA VAL A 70 -21.13 16.09 9.51
C VAL A 70 -20.02 16.20 10.55
N PRO A 71 -18.91 15.45 10.45
CA PRO A 71 -17.87 15.47 11.46
C PRO A 71 -17.09 16.79 11.48
N GLU A 72 -16.73 17.23 12.69
CA GLU A 72 -15.85 18.38 12.89
C GLU A 72 -14.36 17.99 12.74
N LEU A 73 -13.54 18.96 12.35
CA LEU A 73 -12.09 18.85 12.38
C LEU A 73 -11.61 19.14 13.81
N LEU A 74 -11.00 18.14 14.44
CA LEU A 74 -10.53 18.19 15.82
C LEU A 74 -9.03 18.49 15.92
N HIS A 75 -8.27 18.27 14.84
CA HIS A 75 -6.81 18.44 14.83
C HIS A 75 -6.35 19.32 13.68
N GLU A 76 -5.29 20.11 13.90
CA GLU A 76 -4.80 21.12 12.94
C GLU A 76 -4.31 20.55 11.60
N ASN A 77 -4.06 19.24 11.54
CA ASN A 77 -3.59 18.53 10.35
C ASN A 77 -4.74 17.78 9.63
N GLU A 78 -5.99 17.99 10.03
CA GLU A 78 -7.15 17.37 9.41
C GLU A 78 -7.76 18.21 8.29
N ILE A 79 -8.36 17.51 7.33
CA ILE A 79 -9.19 18.06 6.26
C ILE A 79 -10.55 17.36 6.24
N LEU A 80 -11.56 18.03 5.69
CA LEU A 80 -12.86 17.47 5.40
C LEU A 80 -12.97 17.24 3.89
N VAL A 81 -13.23 16.00 3.49
CA VAL A 81 -13.36 15.58 2.10
C VAL A 81 -14.81 15.23 1.80
N ARG A 82 -15.38 15.82 0.75
CA ARG A 82 -16.66 15.39 0.18
C ARG A 82 -16.42 14.18 -0.72
N THR A 83 -16.97 13.04 -0.34
CA THR A 83 -16.86 11.77 -1.04
C THR A 83 -17.49 11.83 -2.44
N ARG A 84 -16.81 11.27 -3.44
CA ARG A 84 -17.30 11.13 -4.83
C ARG A 84 -17.29 9.69 -5.31
N ALA A 85 -16.31 8.91 -4.86
CA ALA A 85 -16.21 7.50 -5.16
C ALA A 85 -15.57 6.76 -3.98
N ILE A 86 -16.07 5.55 -3.71
CA ILE A 86 -15.59 4.68 -2.63
C ILE A 86 -15.11 3.39 -3.25
N GLY A 87 -13.88 2.97 -2.91
CA GLY A 87 -13.35 1.67 -3.30
C GLY A 87 -13.76 0.61 -2.29
N LEU A 88 -14.51 -0.40 -2.70
CA LEU A 88 -14.89 -1.49 -1.81
C LEU A 88 -13.71 -2.44 -1.57
N ASN A 89 -13.53 -2.86 -0.31
CA ASN A 89 -12.49 -3.77 0.11
C ASN A 89 -13.06 -5.05 0.74
N PRO A 90 -12.35 -6.19 0.67
CA PRO A 90 -12.83 -7.42 1.30
C PRO A 90 -13.08 -7.29 2.80
N ILE A 91 -12.37 -6.41 3.50
CA ILE A 91 -12.57 -6.18 4.93
C ILE A 91 -13.96 -5.60 5.22
N ASP A 92 -14.56 -4.87 4.28
CA ASP A 92 -15.84 -4.20 4.50
C ASP A 92 -17.00 -5.19 4.64
N TRP A 93 -16.98 -6.32 3.94
CA TRP A 93 -17.97 -7.38 4.14
C TRP A 93 -17.52 -8.41 5.21
N LYS A 94 -16.22 -8.64 5.36
CA LYS A 94 -15.68 -9.60 6.35
C LYS A 94 -15.87 -9.10 7.79
N SER A 95 -15.72 -7.80 8.04
CA SER A 95 -15.85 -7.25 9.39
C SER A 95 -17.21 -7.58 10.04
N PRO A 96 -18.37 -7.29 9.38
CA PRO A 96 -19.68 -7.73 9.87
C PRO A 96 -19.82 -9.25 10.03
N ASP A 97 -19.40 -10.03 9.03
CA ASP A 97 -19.63 -11.48 8.99
C ASP A 97 -18.86 -12.23 10.10
N PHE A 98 -17.64 -11.80 10.36
CA PHE A 98 -16.73 -12.45 11.32
C PHE A 98 -16.61 -11.72 12.66
N ASN A 99 -17.38 -10.65 12.87
CA ASN A 99 -17.30 -9.79 14.06
C ASN A 99 -15.86 -9.34 14.36
N PHE A 100 -15.18 -8.83 13.34
CA PHE A 100 -13.76 -8.49 13.40
C PHE A 100 -13.53 -7.03 13.02
N GLY A 101 -12.72 -6.30 13.80
CA GLY A 101 -12.39 -4.91 13.49
C GLY A 101 -13.56 -3.95 13.62
N ILE A 102 -14.52 -4.24 14.50
CA ILE A 102 -15.68 -3.40 14.85
C ILE A 102 -15.45 -2.90 16.29
N PRO A 103 -14.96 -1.66 16.48
CA PRO A 103 -14.61 -1.14 17.80
C PRO A 103 -15.82 -0.64 18.59
N VAL A 104 -16.87 -0.19 17.92
CA VAL A 104 -18.10 0.38 18.51
C VAL A 104 -19.29 0.10 17.59
N LEU A 105 -20.51 0.08 18.13
CA LEU A 105 -21.76 0.05 17.37
C LEU A 105 -22.65 1.25 17.77
N PRO A 106 -23.36 1.89 16.83
CA PRO A 106 -23.30 1.67 15.38
C PRO A 106 -21.91 2.01 14.80
N PHE A 107 -21.49 1.26 13.78
CA PHE A 107 -20.17 1.35 13.18
C PHE A 107 -20.21 1.92 11.75
N LEU A 108 -19.46 2.97 11.51
CA LEU A 108 -19.22 3.59 10.22
C LEU A 108 -17.94 2.99 9.61
N SER A 109 -18.10 2.30 8.48
CA SER A 109 -17.03 1.55 7.80
C SER A 109 -16.55 2.25 6.52
N GLY A 110 -15.79 1.53 5.70
CA GLY A 110 -15.21 2.03 4.45
C GLY A 110 -13.76 2.48 4.66
N ARG A 111 -12.86 1.99 3.82
CA ARG A 111 -11.40 2.08 4.05
C ARG A 111 -10.66 3.04 3.13
N GLU A 112 -11.32 3.52 2.08
CA GLU A 112 -10.77 4.53 1.20
C GLU A 112 -11.86 5.19 0.36
N LEU A 113 -11.59 6.41 -0.08
CA LEU A 113 -12.42 7.15 -1.01
C LEU A 113 -11.57 8.08 -1.88
N ALA A 114 -12.17 8.55 -2.97
CA ALA A 114 -11.72 9.71 -3.71
C ALA A 114 -12.79 10.81 -3.66
N GLY A 115 -12.37 12.07 -3.54
CA GLY A 115 -13.28 13.18 -3.34
C GLY A 115 -12.64 14.56 -3.44
N ASP A 116 -13.39 15.58 -3.03
CA ASP A 116 -12.99 16.98 -3.06
C ASP A 116 -12.76 17.50 -1.64
N VAL A 117 -11.67 18.22 -1.40
CA VAL A 117 -11.46 18.94 -0.14
C VAL A 117 -12.46 20.08 -0.04
N VAL A 118 -13.30 20.08 1.00
CA VAL A 118 -14.31 21.13 1.23
C VAL A 118 -14.01 22.01 2.43
N ARG A 119 -13.11 21.57 3.31
CA ARG A 119 -12.56 22.35 4.43
C ARG A 119 -11.17 21.81 4.76
N ALA A 120 -10.22 22.67 5.08
CA ALA A 120 -8.89 22.27 5.51
C ALA A 120 -8.40 23.17 6.63
N ASN A 121 -7.77 22.58 7.64
CA ASN A 121 -7.05 23.36 8.64
C ASN A 121 -5.74 23.91 8.04
N SER A 122 -5.26 25.04 8.56
CA SER A 122 -4.15 25.80 7.95
C SER A 122 -2.83 25.02 7.87
N LYS A 123 -2.63 24.00 8.71
CA LYS A 123 -1.41 23.18 8.73
C LYS A 123 -1.49 21.92 7.85
N ALA A 124 -2.66 21.59 7.30
CA ALA A 124 -2.87 20.35 6.55
C ALA A 124 -2.21 20.36 5.15
N GLY A 125 -1.85 21.53 4.60
CA GLY A 125 -1.22 21.60 3.26
C GLY A 125 -2.15 21.30 2.09
N PHE A 126 -3.47 21.42 2.29
CA PHE A 126 -4.51 21.27 1.27
C PHE A 126 -5.35 22.54 1.12
N ASP A 127 -5.75 22.83 -0.11
CA ASP A 127 -6.64 23.92 -0.48
C ASP A 127 -8.06 23.35 -0.76
N VAL A 128 -9.09 24.11 -0.41
CA VAL A 128 -10.47 23.77 -0.82
C VAL A 128 -10.56 23.66 -2.34
N GLY A 129 -11.21 22.59 -2.81
CA GLY A 129 -11.31 22.21 -4.22
C GLY A 129 -10.24 21.23 -4.69
N ASP A 130 -9.25 20.91 -3.86
CA ASP A 130 -8.29 19.85 -4.18
C ASP A 130 -8.97 18.50 -4.37
N ARG A 131 -8.64 17.80 -5.45
CA ARG A 131 -9.05 16.42 -5.69
C ARG A 131 -8.10 15.48 -4.97
N VAL A 132 -8.63 14.57 -4.16
CA VAL A 132 -7.82 13.72 -3.29
C VAL A 132 -8.31 12.28 -3.21
N VAL A 133 -7.41 11.38 -2.84
CA VAL A 133 -7.71 10.05 -2.29
C VAL A 133 -7.43 10.10 -0.80
N ALA A 134 -8.42 9.75 0.03
CA ALA A 134 -8.24 9.58 1.47
C ALA A 134 -8.19 8.09 1.80
N ILE A 135 -7.14 7.66 2.50
CA ILE A 135 -6.89 6.25 2.81
C ILE A 135 -7.23 5.99 4.29
N SER A 136 -8.50 5.72 4.54
CA SER A 136 -9.11 5.59 5.87
C SER A 136 -8.89 4.23 6.54
N THR A 137 -7.64 3.89 6.84
CA THR A 137 -7.33 2.62 7.55
C THR A 137 -7.52 2.70 9.07
N ASP A 138 -7.57 3.90 9.65
CA ASP A 138 -7.94 4.13 11.05
C ASP A 138 -9.47 4.00 11.24
N TYR A 139 -9.89 2.82 11.63
CA TYR A 139 -11.30 2.49 11.81
C TYR A 139 -11.82 2.71 13.24
N ARG A 140 -10.97 3.17 14.15
CA ARG A 140 -11.40 3.48 15.52
C ARG A 140 -12.02 4.86 15.58
N ASP A 141 -11.61 5.76 14.71
CA ASP A 141 -12.23 7.05 14.52
C ASP A 141 -13.34 6.99 13.44
N GLN A 142 -14.60 7.07 13.89
CA GLN A 142 -15.77 7.01 13.01
C GLN A 142 -15.82 8.16 11.99
N ARG A 143 -15.21 9.31 12.30
CA ARG A 143 -15.14 10.47 11.40
C ARG A 143 -14.37 10.17 10.12
N LYS A 144 -13.52 9.14 10.16
CA LYS A 144 -12.62 8.77 9.06
C LYS A 144 -13.20 7.69 8.15
N GLY A 145 -14.29 7.00 8.52
CA GLY A 145 -14.85 5.93 7.68
C GLY A 145 -15.43 6.45 6.36
N ALA A 146 -15.20 5.75 5.25
CA ALA A 146 -15.55 6.23 3.91
C ALA A 146 -17.05 6.15 3.55
N TYR A 147 -17.86 5.44 4.33
CA TYR A 147 -19.28 5.22 4.05
C TYR A 147 -20.17 6.39 4.53
N GLN A 148 -19.76 7.62 4.23
CA GLN A 148 -20.48 8.87 4.52
C GLN A 148 -20.10 9.96 3.50
N GLU A 149 -20.93 11.00 3.36
CA GLU A 149 -20.73 12.05 2.36
C GLU A 149 -19.53 12.96 2.65
N TYR A 150 -19.22 13.21 3.92
CA TYR A 150 -18.15 14.08 4.39
C TYR A 150 -17.27 13.34 5.38
N VAL A 151 -15.99 13.20 5.03
CA VAL A 151 -15.05 12.35 5.75
C VAL A 151 -13.88 13.19 6.24
N VAL A 152 -13.51 13.04 7.50
CA VAL A 152 -12.27 13.61 8.04
C VAL A 152 -11.10 12.73 7.63
N ALA A 153 -10.02 13.36 7.17
CA ALA A 153 -8.76 12.67 6.95
C ALA A 153 -7.60 13.50 7.49
N PRO A 154 -6.63 12.89 8.21
CA PRO A 154 -5.37 13.55 8.47
C PRO A 154 -4.58 13.68 7.17
N ASP A 155 -3.91 14.81 6.98
CA ASP A 155 -3.08 15.14 5.83
C ASP A 155 -2.10 14.02 5.41
N TYR A 156 -1.46 13.37 6.38
CA TYR A 156 -0.53 12.27 6.15
C TYR A 156 -1.18 10.95 5.70
N ASN A 157 -2.51 10.89 5.57
CA ASN A 157 -3.25 9.77 4.96
C ASN A 157 -4.00 10.17 3.67
N VAL A 158 -3.66 11.33 3.10
CA VAL A 158 -4.30 11.88 1.90
C VAL A 158 -3.29 12.02 0.76
N VAL A 159 -3.72 11.67 -0.45
CA VAL A 159 -2.93 11.81 -1.68
C VAL A 159 -3.67 12.74 -2.64
N ARG A 160 -2.98 13.72 -3.21
CA ARG A 160 -3.53 14.55 -4.30
C ARG A 160 -3.76 13.68 -5.53
N LEU A 161 -4.97 13.69 -6.05
CA LEU A 161 -5.36 12.92 -7.22
C LEU A 161 -5.03 13.72 -8.49
N PRO A 162 -4.15 13.23 -9.38
CA PRO A 162 -3.85 13.90 -10.64
C PRO A 162 -5.12 14.12 -11.49
N SER A 163 -5.17 15.23 -12.22
CA SER A 163 -6.36 15.64 -12.96
C SER A 163 -6.85 14.63 -14.00
N HIS A 164 -5.93 13.83 -14.57
CA HIS A 164 -6.21 12.81 -15.57
C HIS A 164 -6.75 11.49 -14.98
N ILE A 165 -6.74 11.32 -13.66
CA ILE A 165 -7.29 10.13 -12.98
C ILE A 165 -8.69 10.47 -12.49
N SER A 166 -9.68 9.64 -12.81
CA SER A 166 -11.06 9.80 -12.30
C SER A 166 -11.16 9.50 -10.80
N TYR A 167 -12.25 9.91 -10.15
CA TYR A 167 -12.47 9.55 -8.74
C TYR A 167 -12.64 8.04 -8.58
N GLU A 168 -13.33 7.41 -9.53
CA GLU A 168 -13.55 5.98 -9.56
C GLU A 168 -12.22 5.22 -9.60
N GLU A 169 -11.33 5.57 -10.52
CA GLU A 169 -9.98 4.99 -10.60
C GLU A 169 -9.17 5.30 -9.34
N GLY A 170 -9.17 6.56 -8.88
CA GLY A 170 -8.44 6.98 -7.68
C GLY A 170 -8.85 6.20 -6.42
N SER A 171 -10.13 5.86 -6.29
CA SER A 171 -10.66 5.09 -5.15
C SER A 171 -10.20 3.61 -5.13
N THR A 172 -9.50 3.14 -6.17
CA THR A 172 -9.05 1.74 -6.24
C THR A 172 -7.70 1.46 -5.56
N VAL A 173 -6.91 2.49 -5.25
CA VAL A 173 -5.46 2.36 -5.03
C VAL A 173 -5.02 2.28 -3.57
N GLY A 174 -5.65 3.06 -2.69
CA GLY A 174 -5.14 3.43 -1.38
C GLY A 174 -4.80 2.26 -0.47
N VAL A 175 -5.80 1.45 -0.10
CA VAL A 175 -5.60 0.32 0.84
C VAL A 175 -4.65 -0.71 0.26
N ALA A 176 -4.79 -1.01 -1.03
CA ALA A 176 -3.94 -1.96 -1.74
C ALA A 176 -2.48 -1.50 -1.80
N PHE A 177 -2.24 -0.20 -2.05
CA PHE A 177 -0.92 0.40 -2.04
C PHE A 177 -0.30 0.35 -0.65
N VAL A 178 -1.02 0.77 0.40
CA VAL A 178 -0.51 0.75 1.77
C VAL A 178 -0.14 -0.67 2.19
N ALA A 179 -1.01 -1.65 1.90
CA ALA A 179 -0.73 -3.05 2.21
C ALA A 179 0.51 -3.58 1.47
N ALA A 180 0.64 -3.27 0.18
CA ALA A 180 1.80 -3.67 -0.61
C ALA A 180 3.10 -2.99 -0.15
N ALA A 181 3.06 -1.67 0.07
CA ALA A 181 4.23 -0.88 0.45
C ALA A 181 4.74 -1.24 1.86
N LEU A 182 3.84 -1.42 2.83
CA LEU A 182 4.21 -1.86 4.18
C LEU A 182 4.67 -3.32 4.20
N GLY A 183 3.99 -4.21 3.47
CA GLY A 183 4.42 -5.60 3.37
C GLY A 183 5.83 -5.72 2.78
N LEU A 184 6.07 -5.08 1.64
CA LEU A 184 7.38 -5.11 1.00
C LEU A 184 8.44 -4.33 1.80
N GLY A 185 8.14 -3.11 2.24
CA GLY A 185 9.14 -2.23 2.84
C GLY A 185 9.43 -2.49 4.31
N VAL A 186 8.41 -2.87 5.12
CA VAL A 186 8.59 -3.15 6.54
C VAL A 186 8.87 -4.64 6.76
N SER A 187 7.95 -5.52 6.34
CA SER A 187 8.06 -6.95 6.63
C SER A 187 9.17 -7.64 5.83
N MET A 188 9.37 -7.25 4.57
CA MET A 188 10.44 -7.78 3.70
C MET A 188 11.66 -6.87 3.59
N GLY A 189 11.64 -5.65 4.13
CA GLY A 189 12.78 -4.73 4.11
C GLY A 189 13.20 -4.26 2.71
N VAL A 190 12.31 -4.26 1.72
CA VAL A 190 12.56 -3.69 0.38
C VAL A 190 12.87 -2.20 0.52
N ASP A 191 13.98 -1.77 -0.07
CA ASP A 191 14.33 -0.35 -0.18
C ASP A 191 13.71 0.26 -1.44
N PHE A 192 12.86 1.29 -1.28
CA PHE A 192 12.27 2.04 -2.39
C PHE A 192 12.97 3.37 -2.67
N SER A 193 14.11 3.67 -2.03
CA SER A 193 14.87 4.92 -2.20
C SER A 193 15.21 5.24 -3.66
N GLN A 194 15.43 4.21 -4.47
CA GLN A 194 15.74 4.34 -5.91
C GLN A 194 14.49 4.40 -6.81
N VAL A 195 13.29 4.32 -6.24
CA VAL A 195 12.01 4.33 -6.96
C VAL A 195 11.33 5.68 -6.75
N VAL A 196 11.69 6.68 -7.57
CA VAL A 196 11.01 7.99 -7.60
C VAL A 196 10.94 8.65 -6.22
N GLY A 197 12.07 8.64 -5.51
CA GLY A 197 12.18 9.19 -4.15
C GLY A 197 11.32 8.48 -3.11
N GLY A 198 11.04 7.18 -3.31
CA GLY A 198 10.33 6.35 -2.35
C GLY A 198 11.09 6.15 -1.03
N PRO A 199 10.43 5.64 0.01
CA PRO A 199 11.03 5.53 1.33
C PRO A 199 11.86 4.26 1.52
N ASP A 200 12.93 4.36 2.30
CA ASP A 200 13.47 3.23 3.03
C ASP A 200 12.75 3.10 4.38
N LEU A 201 11.62 2.36 4.41
CA LEU A 201 10.82 2.19 5.63
C LEU A 201 11.57 1.47 6.75
N PHE A 202 12.51 0.59 6.39
CA PHE A 202 13.34 -0.12 7.36
C PHE A 202 14.21 0.87 8.16
N THR A 203 14.84 1.82 7.46
CA THR A 203 15.67 2.85 8.10
C THR A 203 14.79 3.87 8.84
N LEU A 204 13.74 4.36 8.18
CA LEU A 204 12.82 5.35 8.75
C LEU A 204 12.24 4.92 10.10
N LEU A 205 11.81 3.67 10.24
CA LEU A 205 11.24 3.17 11.51
C LEU A 205 12.26 3.11 12.65
N ARG A 206 13.57 3.00 12.36
CA ARG A 206 14.63 2.97 13.37
C ARG A 206 15.06 4.36 13.84
N ASP A 207 14.72 5.39 13.06
CA ASP A 207 14.95 6.79 13.43
C ASP A 207 13.78 7.35 14.27
N ILE A 208 12.66 6.64 14.35
CA ILE A 208 11.50 7.00 15.16
C ILE A 208 11.67 6.45 16.57
N ASP A 209 11.32 7.27 17.57
CA ASP A 209 11.26 6.83 18.97
C ASP A 209 10.34 5.60 19.11
N GLU A 210 10.87 4.52 19.65
CA GLU A 210 10.18 3.24 19.80
C GLU A 210 8.82 3.36 20.53
N SER A 211 8.70 4.31 21.46
CA SER A 211 7.45 4.54 22.21
C SER A 211 6.31 5.05 21.33
N ARG A 212 6.62 5.68 20.19
CA ARG A 212 5.65 6.15 19.20
C ARG A 212 5.20 5.06 18.23
N ILE A 213 5.87 3.92 18.21
CA ILE A 213 5.47 2.76 17.40
C ILE A 213 4.47 1.92 18.20
N PRO A 214 3.25 1.67 17.67
CA PRO A 214 2.23 0.93 18.40
C PRO A 214 2.71 -0.44 18.84
N ALA A 215 2.46 -0.78 20.11
CA ALA A 215 3.03 -1.95 20.76
C ALA A 215 2.71 -3.28 20.04
N ASP A 216 1.52 -3.39 19.45
CA ASP A 216 1.03 -4.57 18.73
C ASP A 216 1.75 -4.83 17.40
N VAL A 217 2.37 -3.81 16.80
CA VAL A 217 3.14 -3.95 15.53
C VAL A 217 4.63 -3.71 15.71
N ARG A 218 5.08 -3.32 16.90
CA ARG A 218 6.47 -2.90 17.15
C ARG A 218 7.49 -3.99 16.84
N THR A 219 7.26 -5.21 17.31
CA THR A 219 8.19 -6.34 17.08
C THR A 219 8.33 -6.63 15.59
N GLU A 220 7.22 -6.70 14.86
CA GLU A 220 7.22 -6.85 13.40
C GLU A 220 8.02 -5.72 12.73
N SER A 221 7.80 -4.48 13.18
CA SER A 221 8.38 -3.27 12.58
C SER A 221 9.89 -3.15 12.79
N LEU A 222 10.40 -3.50 13.98
CA LEU A 222 11.80 -3.26 14.36
C LEU A 222 12.67 -4.51 14.32
N ALA A 223 12.08 -5.69 14.52
CA ALA A 223 12.79 -6.96 14.64
C ALA A 223 12.32 -8.04 13.64
N GLY A 224 11.27 -7.77 12.84
CA GLY A 224 10.75 -8.70 11.83
C GLY A 224 11.77 -9.06 10.75
N ILE A 225 12.67 -8.14 10.40
CA ILE A 225 13.74 -8.39 9.43
C ILE A 225 15.05 -7.75 9.86
N ARG A 226 16.18 -8.42 9.57
CA ARG A 226 17.54 -7.89 9.82
C ARG A 226 18.08 -7.21 8.57
N ASN A 227 18.96 -6.22 8.73
CA ASN A 227 19.53 -5.48 7.60
C ASN A 227 20.21 -6.39 6.55
N LYS A 228 20.91 -7.45 7.00
CA LYS A 228 21.54 -8.42 6.10
C LYS A 228 20.55 -9.29 5.33
N GLU A 229 19.31 -9.41 5.79
CA GLU A 229 18.27 -10.24 5.16
C GLU A 229 17.50 -9.53 4.06
N ARG A 230 17.67 -8.20 3.95
CA ARG A 230 16.95 -7.36 2.98
C ARG A 230 17.22 -7.85 1.54
N PRO A 231 16.20 -7.82 0.68
CA PRO A 231 16.30 -8.29 -0.69
C PRO A 231 17.23 -7.41 -1.51
N LYS A 232 17.90 -8.04 -2.47
CA LYS A 232 18.77 -7.40 -3.46
C LYS A 232 18.13 -7.46 -4.84
N LYS A 233 18.56 -6.57 -5.73
CA LYS A 233 18.17 -6.60 -7.15
C LYS A 233 18.39 -8.00 -7.73
N GLY A 234 17.36 -8.56 -8.35
CA GLY A 234 17.36 -9.90 -8.94
C GLY A 234 16.85 -11.01 -8.01
N ASP A 235 16.66 -10.75 -6.71
CA ASP A 235 16.03 -11.70 -5.79
C ASP A 235 14.57 -11.98 -6.21
N TRP A 236 14.11 -13.18 -5.88
CA TRP A 236 12.77 -13.64 -6.23
C TRP A 236 11.74 -13.33 -5.14
N LEU A 237 10.59 -12.79 -5.56
CA LEU A 237 9.35 -12.71 -4.80
C LEU A 237 8.29 -13.60 -5.44
N ALA A 238 7.67 -14.49 -4.67
CA ALA A 238 6.52 -15.27 -5.08
C ALA A 238 5.22 -14.63 -4.56
N VAL A 239 4.25 -14.38 -5.44
CA VAL A 239 2.96 -13.78 -5.08
C VAL A 239 1.83 -14.77 -5.37
N TRP A 240 1.20 -15.29 -4.32
CA TRP A 240 0.04 -16.18 -4.44
C TRP A 240 -1.27 -15.38 -4.39
N GLY A 241 -2.15 -15.65 -5.35
CA GLY A 241 -3.37 -14.86 -5.55
C GLY A 241 -3.14 -13.61 -6.41
N GLY A 242 -2.33 -13.75 -7.47
CA GLY A 242 -1.84 -12.64 -8.28
C GLY A 242 -2.87 -11.73 -8.96
N SER A 243 -4.15 -12.07 -8.92
CA SER A 243 -5.23 -11.26 -9.48
C SER A 243 -5.86 -10.29 -8.48
N SER A 244 -5.44 -10.28 -7.21
CA SER A 244 -5.95 -9.32 -6.22
C SER A 244 -5.43 -7.90 -6.46
N THR A 245 -6.14 -6.89 -5.96
CA THR A 245 -5.71 -5.49 -6.03
C THR A 245 -4.41 -5.25 -5.25
N SER A 246 -4.22 -5.89 -4.09
CA SER A 246 -2.95 -5.86 -3.37
C SER A 246 -1.82 -6.49 -4.19
N ALA A 247 -2.06 -7.63 -4.85
CA ALA A 247 -1.06 -8.23 -5.73
C ALA A 247 -0.70 -7.32 -6.92
N HIS A 248 -1.68 -6.63 -7.53
CA HIS A 248 -1.46 -5.66 -8.60
C HIS A 248 -0.43 -4.59 -8.20
N LEU A 249 -0.52 -4.09 -6.97
CA LEU A 249 0.40 -3.09 -6.41
C LEU A 249 1.73 -3.74 -6.01
N THR A 250 1.70 -4.89 -5.33
CA THR A 250 2.90 -5.64 -4.92
C THR A 250 3.80 -5.97 -6.11
N ILE A 251 3.23 -6.46 -7.22
CA ILE A 251 4.01 -6.83 -8.41
C ILE A 251 4.72 -5.60 -8.98
N GLN A 252 4.02 -4.47 -9.12
CA GLN A 252 4.60 -3.24 -9.65
C GLN A 252 5.74 -2.73 -8.76
N LEU A 253 5.48 -2.60 -7.44
CA LEU A 253 6.47 -2.09 -6.50
C LEU A 253 7.70 -3.00 -6.42
N ALA A 254 7.51 -4.32 -6.38
CA ALA A 254 8.62 -5.29 -6.36
C ALA A 254 9.49 -5.18 -7.62
N LYS A 255 8.87 -5.08 -8.80
CA LYS A 255 9.60 -4.93 -10.07
C LYS A 255 10.33 -3.59 -10.17
N LEU A 256 9.71 -2.51 -9.71
CA LEU A 256 10.35 -1.18 -9.65
C LEU A 256 11.57 -1.19 -8.73
N ALA A 257 11.52 -1.94 -7.61
CA ALA A 257 12.67 -2.17 -6.74
C ALA A 257 13.70 -3.17 -7.31
N GLY A 258 13.48 -3.69 -8.53
CA GLY A 258 14.40 -4.58 -9.22
C GLY A 258 14.32 -6.05 -8.82
N LEU A 259 13.25 -6.47 -8.14
CA LEU A 259 12.99 -7.88 -7.84
C LEU A 259 12.41 -8.61 -9.05
N ARG A 260 12.63 -9.92 -9.09
CA ARG A 260 11.97 -10.83 -10.03
C ARG A 260 10.72 -11.40 -9.39
N VAL A 261 9.64 -11.51 -10.14
CA VAL A 261 8.35 -11.90 -9.57
C VAL A 261 7.81 -13.18 -10.22
N VAL A 262 7.49 -14.16 -9.37
CA VAL A 262 6.67 -15.31 -9.74
C VAL A 262 5.25 -15.06 -9.26
N VAL A 263 4.26 -15.27 -10.12
CA VAL A 263 2.85 -15.09 -9.79
C VAL A 263 2.09 -16.40 -9.93
N MET A 264 1.37 -16.78 -8.87
CA MET A 264 0.45 -17.92 -8.85
C MET A 264 -0.98 -17.38 -8.93
N VAL A 265 -1.71 -17.81 -9.96
CA VAL A 265 -3.06 -17.35 -10.26
C VAL A 265 -3.83 -18.41 -11.02
N ASP A 266 -5.15 -18.34 -10.99
CA ASP A 266 -6.01 -19.01 -11.96
C ASP A 266 -5.64 -18.52 -13.38
N LYS A 267 -4.89 -19.34 -14.12
CA LYS A 267 -4.43 -18.96 -15.46
C LYS A 267 -5.55 -18.98 -16.49
N ALA A 268 -6.59 -19.78 -16.29
CA ALA A 268 -7.74 -19.79 -17.19
C ALA A 268 -8.50 -18.45 -17.11
N LYS A 269 -8.70 -17.94 -15.88
CA LYS A 269 -9.44 -16.69 -15.64
C LYS A 269 -8.61 -15.43 -15.86
N HIS A 270 -7.33 -15.44 -15.49
CA HIS A 270 -6.52 -14.21 -15.44
C HIS A 270 -5.22 -14.28 -16.23
N GLY A 271 -4.83 -15.45 -16.72
CA GLY A 271 -3.50 -15.68 -17.29
C GLY A 271 -3.21 -14.76 -18.46
N LEU A 272 -4.14 -14.66 -19.42
CA LEU A 272 -3.97 -13.82 -20.61
C LEU A 272 -3.87 -12.32 -20.27
N ARG A 273 -4.70 -11.84 -19.34
CA ARG A 273 -4.68 -10.44 -18.90
C ARG A 273 -3.35 -10.11 -18.23
N ILE A 274 -2.93 -10.92 -17.27
CA ILE A 274 -1.68 -10.69 -16.52
C ILE A 274 -0.44 -10.86 -17.41
N SER A 275 -0.41 -11.84 -18.32
CA SER A 275 0.75 -12.06 -19.20
C SER A 275 0.97 -10.95 -20.23
N ASN A 276 -0.11 -10.25 -20.61
CA ASN A 276 -0.06 -9.15 -21.59
C ASN A 276 -0.02 -7.76 -20.95
N HIS A 277 -0.27 -7.64 -19.66
CA HIS A 277 -0.30 -6.35 -18.98
C HIS A 277 1.12 -5.76 -18.85
N GLN A 278 1.30 -4.50 -19.23
CA GLN A 278 2.62 -3.87 -19.29
C GLN A 278 3.31 -3.80 -17.92
N SER A 279 2.58 -3.36 -16.89
CA SER A 279 3.16 -3.15 -15.55
C SER A 279 3.20 -4.40 -14.66
N ILE A 280 2.16 -5.25 -14.69
CA ILE A 280 2.06 -6.42 -13.79
C ILE A 280 2.46 -7.76 -14.41
N ARG A 281 2.98 -7.79 -15.64
CA ARG A 281 3.48 -9.04 -16.22
C ARG A 281 4.62 -9.60 -15.36
N PRO A 282 4.49 -10.81 -14.79
CA PRO A 282 5.54 -11.41 -13.98
C PRO A 282 6.67 -12.00 -14.83
N ASP A 283 7.81 -12.27 -14.21
CA ASP A 283 8.90 -13.05 -14.80
C ASP A 283 8.48 -14.50 -15.03
N LEU A 284 7.62 -15.03 -14.15
CA LEU A 284 7.07 -16.38 -14.24
C LEU A 284 5.61 -16.39 -13.82
N LEU A 285 4.75 -16.96 -14.67
CA LEU A 285 3.31 -17.09 -14.41
C LEU A 285 2.93 -18.57 -14.27
N VAL A 286 2.42 -18.94 -13.11
CA VAL A 286 2.12 -20.33 -12.72
C VAL A 286 0.64 -20.47 -12.41
N ASP A 287 0.04 -21.58 -12.86
CA ASP A 287 -1.37 -21.87 -12.53
C ASP A 287 -1.50 -22.27 -11.07
N SER A 288 -2.56 -21.82 -10.40
CA SER A 288 -2.79 -22.13 -8.98
C SER A 288 -3.66 -23.37 -8.74
N HIS A 289 -4.27 -23.97 -9.76
CA HIS A 289 -5.17 -25.12 -9.60
C HIS A 289 -4.48 -26.44 -9.28
N ASP A 290 -3.18 -26.55 -9.60
CA ASP A 290 -2.34 -27.67 -9.17
C ASP A 290 -1.22 -27.11 -8.27
N PRO A 291 -1.47 -26.97 -6.96
CA PRO A 291 -0.50 -26.37 -6.04
C PRO A 291 0.81 -27.15 -5.95
N GLU A 292 0.77 -28.48 -6.05
CA GLU A 292 1.98 -29.33 -6.03
C GLU A 292 2.86 -29.09 -7.25
N ARG A 293 2.22 -29.02 -8.42
CA ARG A 293 2.92 -28.65 -9.66
C ARG A 293 3.42 -27.22 -9.61
N ALA A 294 2.65 -26.30 -9.03
CA ALA A 294 3.07 -24.92 -8.87
C ALA A 294 4.33 -24.81 -8.00
N ILE A 295 4.37 -25.48 -6.85
CA ILE A 295 5.56 -25.55 -5.98
C ILE A 295 6.76 -26.09 -6.75
N SER A 296 6.59 -27.19 -7.48
CA SER A 296 7.66 -27.80 -8.28
C SER A 296 8.20 -26.84 -9.35
N ILE A 297 7.33 -26.13 -10.06
CA ILE A 297 7.71 -25.14 -11.09
C ILE A 297 8.47 -23.98 -10.45
N ILE A 298 7.98 -23.46 -9.32
CA ILE A 298 8.62 -22.36 -8.59
C ILE A 298 10.04 -22.77 -8.22
N LYS A 299 10.21 -23.89 -7.51
CA LYS A 299 11.53 -24.37 -7.06
C LYS A 299 12.50 -24.58 -8.21
N ALA A 300 12.04 -25.18 -9.31
CA ALA A 300 12.88 -25.39 -10.50
C ALA A 300 13.36 -24.08 -11.14
N ASN A 301 12.49 -23.06 -11.25
CA ASN A 301 12.82 -21.80 -11.90
C ASN A 301 13.57 -20.81 -11.01
N THR A 302 13.37 -20.88 -9.69
CA THR A 302 14.14 -20.10 -8.71
C THR A 302 15.43 -20.80 -8.29
N LYS A 303 15.66 -22.04 -8.77
CA LYS A 303 16.80 -22.89 -8.41
C LYS A 303 16.92 -23.10 -6.89
N GLY A 304 15.77 -23.22 -6.22
CA GLY A 304 15.70 -23.33 -4.75
C GLY A 304 16.05 -22.05 -3.99
N ASN A 305 16.33 -20.92 -4.65
CA ASN A 305 16.73 -19.67 -4.01
C ASN A 305 15.54 -18.71 -3.74
N LEU A 306 14.31 -19.23 -3.68
CA LEU A 306 13.15 -18.40 -3.35
C LEU A 306 13.16 -18.11 -1.84
N ARG A 307 13.23 -16.83 -1.48
CA ARG A 307 13.27 -16.39 -0.08
C ARG A 307 12.08 -15.57 0.37
N PHE A 308 11.37 -14.94 -0.56
CA PHE A 308 10.31 -14.00 -0.24
C PHE A 308 9.00 -14.47 -0.85
N GLY A 309 7.94 -14.49 -0.06
CA GLY A 309 6.59 -14.79 -0.54
C GLY A 309 5.52 -13.92 0.09
N LEU A 310 4.49 -13.64 -0.69
CA LEU A 310 3.31 -12.90 -0.26
C LEU A 310 2.04 -13.62 -0.72
N ASP A 311 1.16 -13.95 0.22
CA ASP A 311 -0.14 -14.55 -0.03
C ASP A 311 -1.27 -13.53 0.18
N THR A 312 -2.21 -13.49 -0.77
CA THR A 312 -3.39 -12.60 -0.73
C THR A 312 -4.72 -13.34 -0.60
N ARG A 313 -4.71 -14.68 -0.47
CA ARG A 313 -5.88 -15.55 -0.54
C ARG A 313 -6.30 -16.03 0.85
N GLY A 314 -5.41 -16.68 1.58
CA GLY A 314 -5.70 -17.17 2.92
C GLY A 314 -4.77 -18.28 3.41
N LYS A 315 -5.13 -18.87 4.54
CA LYS A 315 -4.27 -19.81 5.29
C LYS A 315 -3.82 -21.02 4.48
N GLU A 316 -4.70 -21.58 3.65
CA GLU A 316 -4.40 -22.77 2.84
C GLU A 316 -3.39 -22.47 1.73
N THR A 317 -3.57 -21.38 0.98
CA THR A 317 -2.63 -21.00 -0.07
C THR A 317 -1.31 -20.48 0.49
N ALA A 318 -1.35 -19.85 1.67
CA ALA A 318 -0.15 -19.51 2.42
C ALA A 318 0.67 -20.76 2.79
N GLU A 319 0.01 -21.90 3.08
CA GLU A 319 0.68 -23.18 3.34
C GLU A 319 1.43 -23.69 2.10
N TYR A 320 0.82 -23.63 0.91
CA TYR A 320 1.51 -23.98 -0.34
C TYR A 320 2.69 -23.06 -0.61
N LEU A 321 2.54 -21.76 -0.36
CA LEU A 321 3.62 -20.80 -0.50
C LEU A 321 4.75 -21.06 0.51
N LEU A 322 4.43 -21.43 1.75
CA LEU A 322 5.41 -21.84 2.76
C LEU A 322 6.25 -23.02 2.29
N ARG A 323 5.61 -24.02 1.66
CA ARG A 323 6.29 -25.19 1.09
C ARG A 323 7.14 -24.85 -0.14
N ALA A 324 6.74 -23.85 -0.93
CA ALA A 324 7.54 -23.36 -2.05
C ALA A 324 8.82 -22.63 -1.63
N ILE A 325 8.78 -21.93 -0.49
CA ILE A 325 9.88 -21.13 0.06
C ILE A 325 10.79 -21.95 0.97
N SER A 326 10.23 -22.97 1.64
CA SER A 326 11.01 -23.85 2.50
C SER A 326 12.01 -24.67 1.66
N PRO A 327 13.28 -24.75 2.09
CA PRO A 327 14.23 -25.64 1.44
C PRO A 327 13.72 -27.08 1.47
N GLU A 328 14.11 -27.87 0.47
CA GLU A 328 13.83 -29.30 0.50
C GLU A 328 14.59 -29.95 1.66
N SER A 329 13.86 -30.62 2.56
CA SER A 329 14.50 -31.58 3.46
C SER A 329 15.18 -32.64 2.59
N PRO A 330 16.48 -32.97 2.79
CA PRO A 330 17.20 -33.95 1.98
C PRO A 330 16.61 -35.38 1.95
N LEU A 331 15.49 -35.65 2.62
CA LEU A 331 14.93 -36.99 2.77
C LEU A 331 13.42 -36.98 2.54
N THR A 332 13.00 -37.26 1.31
CA THR A 332 11.82 -38.08 0.99
C THR A 332 12.05 -38.75 -0.36
N LYS A 333 12.98 -39.70 -0.40
CA LYS A 333 12.90 -40.79 -1.38
C LYS A 333 11.83 -41.76 -0.88
N PRO A 334 10.84 -42.17 -1.70
CA PRO A 334 9.86 -43.15 -1.27
C PRO A 334 10.56 -44.49 -0.94
N GLY A 335 10.34 -45.03 0.27
CA GLY A 335 10.71 -46.41 0.61
C GLY A 335 11.79 -46.61 1.68
N VAL A 336 11.98 -45.71 2.64
CA VAL A 336 12.86 -45.96 3.79
C VAL A 336 12.11 -45.69 5.09
N ASP A 337 11.94 -46.73 5.91
CA ASP A 337 11.30 -46.67 7.23
C ASP A 337 12.02 -45.68 8.15
N GLU A 338 11.25 -44.82 8.82
CA GLU A 338 11.75 -43.72 9.66
C GLU A 338 12.39 -44.19 10.98
N ASP A 339 12.22 -45.45 11.38
CA ASP A 339 12.50 -45.90 12.74
C ASP A 339 13.97 -46.26 13.05
N ASN A 340 14.92 -46.09 12.12
CA ASN A 340 16.31 -46.52 12.41
C ASN A 340 17.47 -45.84 11.68
N LEU A 341 17.30 -44.60 11.20
CA LEU A 341 18.43 -43.86 10.64
C LEU A 341 18.97 -42.82 11.63
N PRO A 342 20.28 -42.85 11.97
CA PRO A 342 20.89 -41.72 12.66
C PRO A 342 20.82 -40.52 11.72
N THR A 343 20.09 -39.49 12.13
CA THR A 343 20.02 -38.21 11.43
C THR A 343 21.45 -37.69 11.28
N PRO A 344 21.98 -37.53 10.05
CA PRO A 344 23.23 -36.83 9.88
C PRO A 344 23.06 -35.44 10.49
N PRO A 345 24.03 -34.90 11.24
CA PRO A 345 23.94 -33.52 11.71
C PRO A 345 23.72 -32.65 10.48
N GLY A 346 22.57 -31.99 10.43
CA GLY A 346 22.21 -31.11 9.33
C GLY A 346 23.35 -30.15 9.12
N THR A 347 23.88 -30.09 7.89
CA THR A 347 24.90 -29.10 7.54
C THR A 347 24.25 -27.75 7.79
N PRO A 348 24.70 -26.96 8.78
CA PRO A 348 24.11 -25.65 9.03
C PRO A 348 24.30 -24.83 7.77
N SER A 349 23.24 -24.20 7.25
CA SER A 349 23.40 -23.20 6.20
C SER A 349 24.33 -22.12 6.72
N VAL A 350 25.57 -22.13 6.24
CA VAL A 350 26.70 -21.37 6.79
C VAL A 350 26.53 -19.84 6.59
N ASP A 351 25.49 -19.39 5.88
CA ASP A 351 25.21 -17.97 5.62
C ASP A 351 23.89 -17.42 6.20
N GLY A 352 23.16 -18.19 7.01
CA GLY A 352 22.28 -17.66 8.08
C GLY A 352 21.22 -16.60 7.72
N HIS A 353 20.65 -16.66 6.51
CA HIS A 353 19.53 -15.81 6.10
C HIS A 353 18.20 -16.55 6.19
N ARG A 354 17.20 -15.93 6.84
CA ARG A 354 15.84 -16.48 6.89
C ARG A 354 15.08 -16.13 5.60
N SER A 355 14.13 -16.98 5.27
CA SER A 355 13.08 -16.69 4.30
C SER A 355 11.90 -16.01 4.99
N HIS A 356 11.09 -15.27 4.24
CA HIS A 356 10.03 -14.41 4.75
C HIS A 356 8.73 -14.64 3.96
N LEU A 357 7.65 -14.95 4.66
CA LEU A 357 6.31 -15.13 4.09
C LEU A 357 5.34 -14.14 4.72
N ILE A 358 4.71 -13.31 3.90
CA ILE A 358 3.63 -12.41 4.30
C ILE A 358 2.28 -13.08 4.00
N GLY A 359 1.39 -13.14 4.98
CA GLY A 359 -0.01 -13.53 4.77
C GLY A 359 -0.93 -12.33 4.95
N MET A 360 -1.48 -11.79 3.86
CA MET A 360 -2.42 -10.66 3.94
C MET A 360 -3.84 -11.08 4.34
N SER A 361 -4.23 -12.30 3.99
CA SER A 361 -5.56 -12.87 4.27
C SER A 361 -5.52 -14.04 5.27
N GLY A 362 -4.39 -14.20 5.96
CA GLY A 362 -4.14 -15.27 6.93
C GLY A 362 -2.78 -15.93 6.72
N LEU A 363 -2.20 -16.37 7.84
CA LEU A 363 -0.95 -17.13 7.87
C LEU A 363 -1.20 -18.64 7.76
N PRO A 364 -0.17 -19.42 7.35
CA PRO A 364 -0.21 -20.88 7.38
C PRO A 364 -0.66 -21.41 8.75
N LYS A 365 -1.28 -22.59 8.77
CA LYS A 365 -1.65 -23.25 10.03
C LYS A 365 -0.45 -23.99 10.63
N THR A 366 0.39 -24.55 9.77
CA THR A 366 1.59 -25.26 10.21
C THR A 366 2.62 -24.26 10.70
N ALA A 367 3.31 -24.59 11.79
CA ALA A 367 4.43 -23.80 12.26
C ALA A 367 5.51 -23.78 11.16
N PRO A 368 6.10 -22.61 10.85
CA PRO A 368 7.20 -22.56 9.91
C PRO A 368 8.39 -23.35 10.48
N GLY A 369 9.21 -23.94 9.60
CA GLY A 369 10.53 -24.40 10.01
C GLY A 369 11.38 -23.25 10.56
N GLN A 370 12.49 -23.55 11.24
CA GLN A 370 13.35 -22.54 11.88
C GLN A 370 13.92 -21.48 10.91
N GLU A 371 13.82 -21.72 9.61
CA GLU A 371 14.38 -20.89 8.56
C GLU A 371 13.38 -19.92 7.91
N VAL A 372 12.08 -20.02 8.21
CA VAL A 372 11.05 -19.13 7.63
C VAL A 372 10.39 -18.28 8.72
N LEU A 373 10.31 -16.97 8.48
CA LEU A 373 9.52 -16.05 9.28
C LEU A 373 8.17 -15.77 8.61
N LEU A 374 7.13 -15.74 9.44
CA LEU A 374 5.78 -15.40 9.03
C LEU A 374 5.45 -13.98 9.46
N HIS A 375 4.88 -13.21 8.55
CA HIS A 375 4.61 -11.78 8.71
C HIS A 375 3.14 -11.48 8.51
N ASN A 376 2.58 -10.70 9.44
CA ASN A 376 1.37 -9.93 9.19
C ASN A 376 1.78 -8.51 8.76
N VAL A 377 1.01 -7.90 7.87
CA VAL A 377 1.32 -6.53 7.43
C VAL A 377 0.97 -5.53 8.55
N PRO A 378 1.90 -4.69 9.01
CA PRO A 378 1.66 -3.76 10.11
C PRO A 378 0.91 -2.49 9.64
N ILE A 379 -0.31 -2.66 9.12
CA ILE A 379 -1.15 -1.57 8.54
C ILE A 379 -1.31 -0.38 9.49
N LYS A 380 -1.34 -0.64 10.80
CA LYS A 380 -1.47 0.38 11.84
C LYS A 380 -0.41 1.48 11.77
N LEU A 381 0.79 1.16 11.31
CA LEU A 381 1.85 2.17 11.12
C LEU A 381 1.42 3.30 10.19
N PHE A 382 0.58 3.04 9.19
CA PHE A 382 0.19 4.05 8.22
C PHE A 382 -0.62 5.19 8.85
N HIS A 383 -1.51 4.89 9.80
CA HIS A 383 -2.38 5.90 10.42
C HIS A 383 -1.92 6.36 11.81
N ASP A 384 -1.18 5.53 12.55
CA ASP A 384 -0.69 5.89 13.89
C ASP A 384 0.70 6.55 13.89
N VAL A 385 1.48 6.39 12.81
CA VAL A 385 2.83 6.95 12.70
C VAL A 385 2.87 7.95 11.53
N PRO A 386 2.68 9.26 11.79
CA PRO A 386 2.57 10.29 10.75
C PRO A 386 3.73 10.31 9.75
N GLU A 387 4.96 9.98 10.18
CA GLU A 387 6.14 9.89 9.34
C GLU A 387 6.01 8.78 8.29
N VAL A 388 5.47 7.62 8.66
CA VAL A 388 5.20 6.51 7.75
C VAL A 388 4.07 6.87 6.80
N GLY A 389 2.97 7.43 7.33
CA GLY A 389 1.84 7.91 6.53
C GLY A 389 2.30 8.91 5.47
N SER A 390 2.99 9.97 5.88
CA SER A 390 3.48 11.04 5.01
C SER A 390 4.44 10.52 3.95
N ALA A 391 5.36 9.62 4.32
CA ALA A 391 6.30 9.03 3.38
C ALA A 391 5.58 8.23 2.29
N LEU A 392 4.56 7.45 2.67
CA LEU A 392 3.79 6.63 1.74
C LEU A 392 2.85 7.45 0.86
N THR A 393 2.13 8.44 1.39
CA THR A 393 1.22 9.28 0.61
C THR A 393 1.97 10.19 -0.35
N SER A 394 3.08 10.79 0.09
CA SER A 394 3.94 11.62 -0.76
C SER A 394 4.59 10.81 -1.88
N TRP A 395 4.97 9.56 -1.60
CA TRP A 395 5.48 8.65 -2.61
C TRP A 395 4.40 8.23 -3.60
N LEU A 396 3.22 7.82 -3.12
CA LEU A 396 2.09 7.48 -3.99
C LEU A 396 1.70 8.64 -4.90
N GLY A 397 1.65 9.87 -4.37
CA GLY A 397 1.36 11.06 -5.17
C GLY A 397 2.34 11.26 -6.34
N ARG A 398 3.64 11.02 -6.12
CA ARG A 398 4.65 11.06 -7.19
C ARG A 398 4.49 9.92 -8.19
N LEU A 399 4.26 8.69 -7.71
CA LEU A 399 4.04 7.53 -8.58
C LEU A 399 2.84 7.73 -9.50
N LEU A 400 1.74 8.31 -9.00
CA LEU A 400 0.56 8.63 -9.78
C LEU A 400 0.79 9.82 -10.72
N GLY A 401 1.41 10.89 -10.21
CA GLY A 401 1.69 12.10 -11.00
C GLY A 401 2.59 11.86 -12.20
N GLU A 402 3.58 10.96 -12.05
CA GLU A 402 4.52 10.59 -13.11
C GLU A 402 4.05 9.38 -13.95
N GLY A 403 2.89 8.78 -13.64
CA GLY A 403 2.35 7.62 -14.36
C GLY A 403 3.23 6.35 -14.24
N ILE A 404 3.98 6.23 -13.14
CA ILE A 404 4.95 5.15 -12.91
C ILE A 404 4.26 3.84 -12.54
N ILE A 405 3.11 3.95 -11.86
CA ILE A 405 2.24 2.81 -11.55
C ILE A 405 0.92 2.93 -12.31
N THR A 406 0.35 1.78 -12.61
CA THR A 406 -1.00 1.63 -13.14
C THR A 406 -1.96 1.24 -12.03
N LEU A 407 -3.14 1.86 -12.03
CA LEU A 407 -4.19 1.59 -11.05
C LEU A 407 -4.86 0.23 -11.30
N PRO A 408 -5.41 -0.42 -10.26
CA PRO A 408 -6.25 -1.58 -10.46
C PRO A 408 -7.47 -1.28 -11.35
N ASP A 409 -7.86 -2.25 -12.18
CA ASP A 409 -9.04 -2.13 -13.05
C ASP A 409 -10.32 -1.89 -12.23
N VAL A 410 -11.12 -0.90 -12.62
CA VAL A 410 -12.50 -0.75 -12.14
C VAL A 410 -13.37 -1.74 -12.91
N LEU A 411 -13.88 -2.77 -12.22
CA LEU A 411 -14.67 -3.82 -12.87
C LEU A 411 -16.13 -3.42 -13.06
N ASP A 412 -16.66 -2.65 -12.12
CA ASP A 412 -18.04 -2.18 -12.14
C ASP A 412 -18.19 -0.98 -11.18
N VAL A 413 -19.26 -0.21 -11.36
CA VAL A 413 -19.57 1.00 -10.59
C VAL A 413 -21.02 0.97 -10.13
N GLU A 414 -21.22 0.69 -8.85
CA GLU A 414 -22.51 0.90 -8.17
C GLU A 414 -22.74 2.40 -7.94
N ARG A 415 -24.00 2.84 -7.82
CA ARG A 415 -24.34 4.26 -7.63
C ARG A 415 -25.15 4.46 -6.37
N GLY A 416 -24.79 5.45 -5.56
CA GLY A 416 -25.50 5.77 -4.32
C GLY A 416 -25.11 4.86 -3.15
N PHE A 417 -25.21 5.41 -1.94
CA PHE A 417 -24.87 4.72 -0.69
C PHE A 417 -25.75 3.50 -0.44
N GLU A 418 -27.00 3.50 -0.92
CA GLU A 418 -27.94 2.39 -0.82
C GLU A 418 -27.44 1.10 -1.49
N ASN A 419 -26.53 1.22 -2.47
CA ASN A 419 -25.99 0.09 -3.22
C ASN A 419 -24.68 -0.48 -2.64
N ILE A 420 -24.18 0.05 -1.51
CA ILE A 420 -23.00 -0.50 -0.83
C ILE A 420 -23.21 -1.98 -0.48
N ASN A 421 -24.35 -2.34 0.13
CA ASN A 421 -24.61 -3.74 0.50
C ASN A 421 -24.65 -4.66 -0.74
N SER A 422 -25.27 -4.21 -1.85
CA SER A 422 -25.29 -4.97 -3.11
C SER A 422 -23.87 -5.28 -3.57
N GLY A 423 -22.99 -4.26 -3.59
CA GLY A 423 -21.60 -4.46 -3.98
C GLY A 423 -20.82 -5.39 -3.05
N LEU A 424 -21.01 -5.25 -1.74
CA LEU A 424 -20.41 -6.14 -0.74
C LEU A 424 -20.88 -7.59 -0.89
N ASP A 425 -22.17 -7.80 -1.20
CA ASP A 425 -22.72 -9.14 -1.42
C ASP A 425 -22.12 -9.81 -2.66
N ARG A 426 -21.93 -9.06 -3.76
CA ARG A 426 -21.24 -9.56 -4.97
C ARG A 426 -19.80 -9.97 -4.68
N MET A 427 -19.08 -9.16 -3.89
CA MET A 427 -17.73 -9.50 -3.43
C MET A 427 -17.72 -10.77 -2.57
N ARG A 428 -18.67 -10.90 -1.65
CA ARG A 428 -18.81 -12.08 -0.78
C ARG A 428 -19.04 -13.36 -1.58
N ARG A 429 -19.82 -13.30 -2.67
CA ARG A 429 -20.07 -14.43 -3.59
C ARG A 429 -18.93 -14.72 -4.57
N GLY A 430 -17.86 -13.92 -4.56
CA GLY A 430 -16.70 -14.11 -5.43
C GLY A 430 -16.91 -13.68 -6.89
N GLU A 431 -17.94 -12.87 -7.15
CA GLU A 431 -18.24 -12.36 -8.50
C GLU A 431 -17.23 -11.30 -8.95
N ILE A 432 -16.63 -10.58 -7.99
CA ILE A 432 -15.62 -9.54 -8.23
C ILE A 432 -14.22 -10.18 -8.19
N SER A 433 -13.51 -10.14 -9.32
CA SER A 433 -12.23 -10.86 -9.46
C SER A 433 -11.34 -10.23 -10.52
N GLY A 434 -10.09 -9.88 -10.16
CA GLY A 434 -9.13 -9.27 -11.08
C GLY A 434 -9.08 -7.75 -11.08
N GLY A 435 -9.87 -7.09 -10.23
CA GLY A 435 -9.98 -5.64 -10.14
C GLY A 435 -10.84 -5.23 -8.94
N LYS A 436 -11.37 -4.01 -8.96
CA LYS A 436 -12.08 -3.38 -7.85
C LYS A 436 -13.53 -3.07 -8.21
N LEU A 437 -14.42 -3.18 -7.23
CA LEU A 437 -15.77 -2.66 -7.30
C LEU A 437 -15.80 -1.28 -6.65
N VAL A 438 -16.42 -0.31 -7.31
CA VAL A 438 -16.48 1.08 -6.86
C VAL A 438 -17.93 1.47 -6.62
N VAL A 439 -18.18 2.33 -5.63
CA VAL A 439 -19.47 2.98 -5.42
C VAL A 439 -19.30 4.47 -5.68
N LYS A 440 -20.04 5.01 -6.66
CA LYS A 440 -20.08 6.44 -6.96
C LYS A 440 -21.19 7.10 -6.17
N VAL A 441 -20.87 8.19 -5.47
CA VAL A 441 -21.79 8.92 -4.57
C VAL A 441 -21.86 10.41 -4.87
#